data_AF-A0A3A8N3K1-F1
#
_entry.id   AF-A0A3A8N3K1-F1
#
_cell.length_a   1.000
_cell.length_b   1.000
_cell.length_c   1.000
_cell.angle_alpha   90.00
_cell.angle_beta   90.00
_cell.angle_gamma   90.00
#
_symmetry.space_group_name_H-M   'P 1'
#
loop_
_entity.id
_entity.type
_entity.pdbx_description
1 polymer ?
#
loop_
_entity_poly.entity_id
_entity_poly.type
_entity_poly.pdbx_seq_one_letter_code
_entity_poly.pdbx_strand_id
1 'polypeptide(L)'
;MRRVGRTSALAVVSLGLLALGFVARARWPDARPSLDCPPEAVRLDAAGLATCGAGTVPTGATALALGLKLDLNVASEEELALLPGVGRDLARRLVTAREEQGRFTSWDDVDAVPGVGAAKLQTLRAAAVLDAAGARGGVW
;
A
#
# COMPACT_ATOMS: atom_id res chain seq x y z
N MET A 1 20.86 20.95 57.22
CA MET A 1 21.17 20.15 56.02
C MET A 1 20.21 18.96 55.96
N ARG A 2 19.13 19.04 55.18
CA ARG A 2 18.14 17.95 55.07
C ARG A 2 18.72 16.86 54.17
N ARG A 3 18.98 15.66 54.71
CA ARG A 3 19.31 14.46 53.92
C ARG A 3 18.11 14.14 53.04
N VAL A 4 18.23 14.38 51.74
CA VAL A 4 17.29 13.85 50.75
C VAL A 4 17.37 12.32 50.86
N GLY A 5 16.27 11.69 51.29
CA GLY A 5 16.19 10.24 51.41
C GLY A 5 16.24 9.60 50.03
N ARG A 6 16.81 8.39 49.93
CA ARG A 6 16.89 7.61 48.67
C ARG A 6 15.52 7.46 47.97
N THR A 7 14.42 7.53 48.72
CA THR A 7 13.04 7.52 48.23
C THR A 7 12.66 8.78 47.43
N SER A 8 13.19 9.94 47.81
CA SER A 8 12.92 11.21 47.12
C SER A 8 13.62 11.27 45.76
N ALA A 9 14.83 10.69 45.66
CA ALA A 9 15.58 10.60 44.41
C ALA A 9 14.87 9.71 43.37
N LEU A 10 14.30 8.59 43.80
CA LEU A 10 13.52 7.71 42.93
C LEU A 10 12.26 8.40 42.40
N ALA A 11 11.52 9.13 43.23
CA ALA A 11 10.31 9.85 42.81
C ALA A 11 10.59 10.91 41.73
N VAL A 12 11.70 11.64 41.83
CA VAL A 12 12.12 12.63 40.83
C VAL A 12 12.50 11.97 39.50
N VAL A 13 13.23 10.85 39.55
CA VAL A 13 13.58 10.08 38.34
C VAL A 13 12.31 9.52 37.67
N SER A 14 11.37 8.97 38.44
CA SER A 14 10.10 8.47 37.91
C SER A 14 9.27 9.57 37.26
N LEU A 15 9.14 10.74 37.90
CA LEU A 15 8.46 11.91 37.32
C LEU A 15 9.17 12.41 36.05
N GLY A 16 10.50 12.42 36.03
CA GLY A 16 11.29 12.78 34.87
C GLY A 16 11.08 11.83 33.68
N LEU A 17 11.05 10.52 33.94
CA LEU A 17 10.77 9.50 32.91
C LEU A 17 9.33 9.60 32.39
N LEU A 18 8.35 9.84 33.27
CA LEU A 18 6.96 10.04 32.88
C LEU A 18 6.78 11.32 32.04
N ALA A 19 7.41 12.43 32.45
CA ALA A 19 7.39 13.68 31.71
C ALA A 19 8.07 13.53 30.35
N LEU A 20 9.21 12.84 30.28
CA LEU A 20 9.90 12.55 29.02
C LEU A 20 9.03 11.68 28.11
N GLY A 21 8.37 10.65 28.63
CA GLY A 21 7.45 9.81 27.89
C GLY A 21 6.23 10.58 27.38
N PHE A 22 5.66 11.48 28.18
CA PHE A 22 4.55 12.34 27.78
C PHE A 22 4.96 13.33 26.68
N VAL A 23 6.11 13.99 26.84
CA VAL A 23 6.64 14.94 25.83
C VAL A 23 6.97 14.22 24.54
N ALA A 24 7.59 13.04 24.61
CA ALA A 24 7.78 12.20 23.45
C ALA A 24 6.42 11.93 22.79
N ARG A 25 5.47 11.30 23.49
CA ARG A 25 4.17 10.98 22.91
C ARG A 25 3.43 12.19 22.30
N ALA A 26 3.53 13.37 22.89
CA ALA A 26 2.89 14.59 22.39
C ALA A 26 3.61 15.25 21.19
N ARG A 27 4.91 14.99 21.02
CA ARG A 27 5.74 15.55 19.94
C ARG A 27 5.97 14.58 18.78
N TRP A 28 5.57 13.32 18.94
CA TRP A 28 5.70 12.36 17.85
C TRP A 28 4.73 12.70 16.73
N PRO A 29 5.17 12.62 15.46
CA PRO A 29 4.29 12.83 14.32
C PRO A 29 3.14 11.84 14.39
N ASP A 30 1.91 12.35 14.21
CA ASP A 30 0.73 11.51 14.17
C ASP A 30 0.88 10.48 13.03
N ALA A 31 0.49 9.22 13.28
CA ALA A 31 0.48 8.17 12.26
C ALA A 31 -0.66 8.34 11.23
N ARG A 32 -1.24 9.55 11.14
CA ARG A 32 -2.28 9.86 10.17
C ARG A 32 -1.65 9.83 8.78
N PRO A 33 -2.36 9.31 7.77
CA PRO A 33 -1.92 9.40 6.39
C PRO A 33 -1.64 10.88 6.04
N SER A 34 -0.59 11.14 5.28
CA SER A 34 -0.25 12.50 4.82
C SER A 34 -1.29 13.07 3.84
N LEU A 35 -2.17 12.23 3.31
CA LEU A 35 -3.27 12.60 2.44
C LEU A 35 -4.61 12.34 3.15
N ASP A 36 -5.46 13.37 3.21
CA ASP A 36 -6.79 13.30 3.83
C ASP A 36 -7.87 12.69 2.90
N CYS A 37 -7.46 12.07 1.79
CA CYS A 37 -8.37 11.49 0.81
C CYS A 37 -8.27 9.96 0.75
N PRO A 38 -9.35 9.29 0.32
CA PRO A 38 -9.31 7.85 0.12
C PRO A 38 -8.30 7.48 -1.00
N PRO A 39 -7.73 6.27 -0.99
CA PRO A 39 -6.66 5.86 -1.92
C PRO A 39 -7.05 6.04 -3.40
N GLU A 40 -8.32 5.82 -3.75
CA GLU A 40 -8.84 6.02 -5.10
C GLU A 40 -8.85 7.49 -5.59
N ALA A 41 -8.74 8.46 -4.69
CA ALA A 41 -8.70 9.89 -4.99
C ALA A 41 -7.28 10.45 -5.10
N VAL A 42 -6.25 9.63 -4.84
CA VAL A 42 -4.84 10.02 -4.94
C VAL A 42 -4.45 10.17 -6.42
N ARG A 43 -3.82 11.30 -6.78
CA ARG A 43 -3.29 11.60 -8.10
C ARG A 43 -1.84 12.08 -8.01
N LEU A 44 -1.14 12.04 -9.13
CA LEU A 44 0.17 12.68 -9.29
C LEU A 44 0.01 14.00 -10.04
N ASP A 45 0.59 15.06 -9.50
CA ASP A 45 0.70 16.34 -10.21
C ASP A 45 1.84 16.31 -11.25
N ALA A 46 2.02 17.42 -11.98
CA ALA A 46 3.08 17.54 -12.97
C ALA A 46 4.50 17.47 -12.38
N ALA A 47 4.66 17.67 -11.07
CA ALA A 47 5.93 17.55 -10.36
C ALA A 47 6.16 16.13 -9.79
N GLY A 48 5.22 15.21 -9.97
CA GLY A 48 5.28 13.84 -9.44
C GLY A 48 4.95 13.74 -7.95
N LEU A 49 4.33 14.76 -7.37
CA LEU A 49 3.87 14.74 -5.97
C LEU A 49 2.47 14.12 -5.89
N ALA A 50 2.26 13.29 -4.87
CA ALA A 50 0.95 12.74 -4.58
C ALA A 50 0.03 13.82 -3.99
N THR A 51 -1.10 14.07 -4.64
CA THR A 51 -2.11 15.04 -4.23
C THR A 51 -3.49 14.38 -4.22
N CYS A 52 -4.45 15.03 -3.54
CA CYS A 52 -5.85 14.64 -3.61
C CYS A 52 -6.53 15.45 -4.73
N GLY A 53 -7.16 14.77 -5.69
CA GLY A 53 -8.01 15.43 -6.69
C GLY A 53 -7.47 15.44 -8.12
N ALA A 54 -6.89 16.56 -8.57
CA ALA A 54 -6.50 16.74 -9.97
C ALA A 54 -5.09 16.20 -10.24
N GLY A 55 -4.94 15.47 -11.36
CA GLY A 55 -3.66 14.91 -11.77
C GLY A 55 -3.83 13.58 -12.50
N THR A 56 -2.72 12.89 -12.74
CA THR A 56 -2.71 11.57 -13.37
C THR A 56 -2.90 10.46 -12.34
N VAL A 57 -3.50 9.35 -12.76
CA VAL A 57 -3.64 8.17 -11.90
C VAL A 57 -2.24 7.58 -11.69
N PRO A 58 -1.79 7.35 -10.45
CA PRO A 58 -0.53 6.67 -10.20
C PRO A 58 -0.60 5.25 -10.77
N THR A 59 0.43 4.82 -11.50
CA THR A 59 0.54 3.46 -12.04
C THR A 59 1.81 2.77 -11.53
N GLY A 60 1.89 1.46 -11.73
CA GLY A 60 3.09 0.68 -11.47
C GLY A 60 3.69 0.80 -10.08
N ALA A 61 5.01 1.01 -10.03
CA ALA A 61 5.77 1.13 -8.80
C ALA A 61 5.26 2.28 -7.91
N THR A 62 4.85 3.40 -8.50
CA THR A 62 4.33 4.56 -7.77
C THR A 62 2.98 4.26 -7.14
N ALA A 63 2.10 3.54 -7.85
CA ALA A 63 0.84 3.05 -7.29
C ALA A 63 1.09 2.14 -6.08
N LEU A 64 2.01 1.18 -6.22
CA LEU A 64 2.36 0.24 -5.15
C LEU A 64 2.97 0.95 -3.92
N ALA A 65 3.85 1.93 -4.14
CA ALA A 65 4.44 2.73 -3.07
C ALA A 65 3.38 3.54 -2.28
N LEU A 66 2.29 3.92 -2.94
CA LEU A 66 1.15 4.61 -2.34
C LEU A 66 0.10 3.63 -1.77
N GLY A 67 0.35 2.32 -1.80
CA GLY A 67 -0.57 1.28 -1.33
C GLY A 67 -1.80 1.10 -2.22
N LEU A 68 -1.75 1.57 -3.47
CA LEU A 68 -2.82 1.41 -4.44
C LEU A 68 -2.75 0.03 -5.10
N LYS A 69 -3.93 -0.51 -5.44
CA LYS A 69 -4.02 -1.77 -6.16
C LYS A 69 -3.65 -1.58 -7.62
N LEU A 70 -2.88 -2.53 -8.15
CA LEU A 70 -2.47 -2.55 -9.55
C LEU A 70 -3.52 -3.26 -10.42
N ASP A 71 -3.77 -2.78 -11.64
CA ASP A 71 -4.71 -3.43 -12.55
C ASP A 71 -4.00 -4.49 -13.40
N LEU A 72 -4.39 -5.76 -13.26
CA LEU A 72 -3.76 -6.90 -13.93
C LEU A 72 -3.93 -6.89 -15.45
N ASN A 73 -4.95 -6.22 -15.98
CA ASN A 73 -5.21 -6.17 -17.42
C ASN A 73 -4.36 -5.11 -18.13
N VAL A 74 -3.80 -4.13 -17.41
CA VAL A 74 -3.01 -3.02 -17.99
C VAL A 74 -1.57 -2.98 -17.50
N ALA A 75 -1.26 -3.59 -16.35
CA ALA A 75 0.07 -3.53 -15.76
C ALA A 75 1.15 -4.18 -16.63
N SER A 76 2.34 -3.61 -16.66
CA SER A 76 3.47 -4.20 -17.38
C SER A 76 4.05 -5.43 -16.67
N GLU A 77 4.88 -6.22 -17.36
CA GLU A 77 5.61 -7.35 -16.75
C GLU A 77 6.46 -6.89 -15.56
N GLU A 78 7.13 -5.74 -15.70
CA GLU A 78 7.97 -5.15 -14.65
C GLU A 78 7.14 -4.72 -13.44
N GLU A 79 5.97 -4.13 -13.65
CA GLU A 79 5.07 -3.70 -12.58
C GLU A 79 4.48 -4.90 -11.82
N LEU A 80 4.08 -5.95 -12.54
CA LEU A 80 3.59 -7.19 -11.94
C LEU A 80 4.68 -7.89 -11.12
N ALA A 81 5.93 -7.83 -11.56
CA ALA A 81 7.07 -8.41 -10.85
C ALA A 81 7.43 -7.68 -9.54
N LEU A 82 6.84 -6.51 -9.27
CA LEU A 82 6.97 -5.81 -7.98
C LEU A 82 5.95 -6.30 -6.95
N LEU A 83 4.94 -7.08 -7.36
CA LEU A 83 3.95 -7.60 -6.44
C LEU A 83 4.58 -8.67 -5.52
N PRO A 84 4.21 -8.68 -4.23
CA PRO A 84 4.76 -9.65 -3.29
C PRO A 84 4.45 -11.08 -3.73
N GLY A 85 5.49 -11.91 -3.85
CA GLY A 85 5.36 -13.30 -4.31
C GLY A 85 5.18 -13.49 -5.82
N VAL A 86 5.26 -12.42 -6.61
CA VAL A 86 5.27 -12.46 -8.08
C VAL A 86 6.67 -12.13 -8.59
N GLY A 87 7.37 -13.14 -9.11
CA GLY A 87 8.65 -12.94 -9.78
C GLY A 87 8.50 -12.68 -11.28
N ARG A 88 9.60 -12.34 -11.96
CA ARG A 88 9.64 -12.09 -13.41
C ARG A 88 8.98 -13.19 -14.25
N ASP A 89 9.26 -14.46 -13.94
CA ASP A 89 8.70 -15.58 -14.68
C ASP A 89 7.17 -15.66 -14.55
N LEU A 90 6.63 -15.39 -13.36
CA LEU A 90 5.18 -15.41 -13.14
C LEU A 90 4.53 -14.18 -13.76
N ALA A 91 5.15 -13.01 -13.64
CA ALA A 91 4.69 -11.78 -14.28
C ALA A 91 4.58 -11.97 -15.79
N ARG A 92 5.59 -12.55 -16.44
CA ARG A 92 5.56 -12.88 -17.87
C ARG A 92 4.38 -13.78 -18.22
N ARG A 93 4.17 -14.85 -17.46
CA ARG A 93 3.05 -15.77 -17.69
C ARG A 93 1.69 -15.10 -17.54
N LEU A 94 1.54 -14.18 -16.58
CA LEU A 94 0.32 -13.41 -16.40
C LEU A 94 0.05 -12.52 -17.62
N VAL A 95 1.08 -11.85 -18.16
CA VAL A 95 0.98 -11.04 -19.37
C VAL A 95 0.63 -11.91 -20.58
N THR A 96 1.33 -13.02 -20.79
CA THR A 96 1.02 -13.95 -21.89
C THR A 96 -0.40 -14.51 -21.77
N ALA A 97 -0.83 -14.91 -20.58
CA ALA A 97 -2.16 -15.46 -20.37
C ALA A 97 -3.28 -14.46 -20.69
N ARG A 98 -3.15 -13.18 -20.31
CA ARG A 98 -4.15 -12.17 -20.69
C ARG A 98 -4.11 -11.84 -22.18
N GLU A 99 -2.94 -11.93 -22.84
CA GLU A 99 -2.84 -11.71 -24.29
C GLU A 99 -3.51 -12.84 -25.08
N GLU A 100 -3.35 -14.08 -24.64
CA GLU A 100 -3.99 -15.26 -25.24
C GLU A 100 -5.50 -15.31 -24.99
N GLN A 101 -5.94 -14.95 -23.78
CA GLN A 101 -7.37 -14.92 -23.41
C GLN A 101 -8.06 -13.61 -23.81
N GLY A 102 -7.30 -12.60 -24.22
CA GLY A 102 -7.75 -11.23 -24.52
C GLY A 102 -7.84 -10.31 -23.29
N ARG A 103 -8.27 -10.83 -22.13
CA ARG A 103 -8.25 -10.16 -20.82
C ARG A 103 -8.66 -11.12 -19.71
N PHE A 104 -8.26 -10.85 -18.47
CA PHE A 104 -8.85 -11.50 -17.30
C PHE A 104 -10.22 -10.87 -17.00
N THR A 105 -11.24 -11.71 -16.84
CA THR A 105 -12.61 -11.29 -16.49
C THR A 105 -12.99 -11.72 -15.08
N SER A 106 -12.35 -12.79 -14.59
CA SER A 106 -12.57 -13.34 -13.27
C SER A 106 -11.24 -13.66 -12.58
N TRP A 107 -11.27 -13.80 -11.26
CA TRP A 107 -10.09 -14.27 -10.51
C TRP A 107 -9.80 -15.75 -10.75
N ASP A 108 -10.76 -16.50 -11.28
CA ASP A 108 -10.57 -17.91 -11.62
C ASP A 108 -9.73 -18.02 -12.90
N ASP A 109 -9.85 -17.05 -13.82
CA ASP A 109 -8.98 -16.92 -15.00
C ASP A 109 -7.51 -16.71 -14.58
N VAL A 110 -7.30 -15.95 -13.50
CA VAL A 110 -5.96 -15.71 -12.93
C VAL A 110 -5.43 -16.95 -12.21
N ASP A 111 -6.29 -17.69 -11.49
CA ASP A 111 -5.90 -18.94 -10.83
C ASP A 111 -5.52 -20.04 -11.82
N ALA A 112 -6.11 -20.02 -13.03
CA ALA A 112 -5.76 -20.93 -14.10
C ALA A 112 -4.33 -20.71 -14.67
N VAL A 113 -3.68 -19.59 -14.35
CA VAL A 113 -2.33 -19.28 -14.86
C VAL A 113 -1.28 -20.17 -14.17
N PRO A 114 -0.48 -20.95 -14.93
CA PRO A 114 0.50 -21.87 -14.36
C PRO A 114 1.52 -21.20 -13.43
N GLY A 115 1.47 -21.58 -12.14
CA GLY A 115 2.34 -21.04 -11.11
C GLY A 115 1.69 -19.97 -10.23
N VAL A 116 0.46 -19.57 -10.54
CA VAL A 116 -0.51 -19.04 -9.57
C VAL A 116 -1.09 -20.24 -8.82
N GLY A 117 -1.21 -20.11 -7.51
CA GLY A 117 -1.87 -21.10 -6.67
C GLY A 117 -2.49 -20.37 -5.48
N ALA A 118 -3.25 -21.07 -4.64
CA ALA A 118 -4.10 -20.44 -3.62
C ALA A 118 -3.43 -19.32 -2.80
N ALA A 119 -2.19 -19.52 -2.33
CA ALA A 119 -1.45 -18.50 -1.58
C ALA A 119 -1.13 -17.25 -2.44
N LYS A 120 -0.64 -17.45 -3.67
CA LYS A 120 -0.34 -16.35 -4.60
C LYS A 120 -1.60 -15.64 -5.07
N LEU A 121 -2.67 -16.39 -5.32
CA LEU A 121 -3.97 -15.81 -5.69
C LEU A 121 -4.50 -14.89 -4.59
N GLN A 122 -4.39 -15.29 -3.32
CA GLN A 122 -4.77 -14.42 -2.20
C GLN A 122 -3.92 -13.14 -2.15
N THR A 123 -2.60 -13.26 -2.34
CA THR A 123 -1.71 -12.09 -2.39
C THR A 123 -2.05 -11.17 -3.56
N LEU A 124 -2.33 -11.72 -4.74
CA LEU A 124 -2.75 -10.98 -5.92
C LEU A 124 -4.09 -10.25 -5.67
N ARG A 125 -5.08 -10.90 -5.03
CA ARG A 125 -6.37 -10.26 -4.66
C ARG A 125 -6.20 -9.09 -3.69
N ALA A 126 -5.20 -9.15 -2.82
CA ALA A 126 -4.88 -8.08 -1.89
C ALA A 126 -4.22 -6.88 -2.60
N ALA A 127 -3.32 -7.15 -3.55
CA ALA A 127 -2.49 -6.13 -4.17
C ALA A 127 -2.96 -5.65 -5.56
N ALA A 128 -3.93 -6.32 -6.18
CA ALA A 128 -4.35 -6.06 -7.54
C ALA A 128 -5.88 -6.12 -7.75
N VAL A 129 -6.32 -5.59 -8.89
CA VAL A 129 -7.70 -5.60 -9.40
C VAL A 129 -7.70 -6.01 -10.87
N LEU A 130 -8.85 -6.45 -11.39
CA LEU A 130 -8.99 -6.81 -12.81
C LEU A 130 -9.46 -5.65 -13.68
N ASP A 131 -10.08 -4.63 -13.10
CA ASP A 131 -10.59 -3.47 -13.82
C ASP A 131 -10.64 -2.23 -12.92
N ALA A 132 -9.54 -1.49 -12.83
CA ALA A 132 -9.53 -0.21 -12.11
C ALA A 132 -10.39 0.85 -12.82
N ALA A 133 -10.65 0.68 -14.13
CA ALA A 133 -11.55 1.55 -14.89
C ALA A 133 -13.03 1.26 -14.62
N GLY A 134 -13.41 0.02 -14.34
CA GLY A 134 -14.80 -0.37 -14.02
C GLY A 134 -15.28 0.15 -12.67
N ALA A 135 -14.37 0.39 -11.73
CA ALA A 135 -14.68 0.98 -10.43
C ALA A 135 -15.15 2.44 -10.49
N ARG A 136 -15.03 3.12 -11.64
CA ARG A 136 -15.46 4.52 -11.83
C ARG A 136 -16.88 4.66 -12.39
N GLY A 137 -17.60 3.56 -12.63
CA GLY A 137 -18.86 3.58 -13.38
C GLY A 137 -19.97 2.66 -12.86
N GLY A 138 -19.86 2.14 -11.64
CA GLY A 138 -20.93 1.35 -11.02
C GLY A 138 -22.01 2.25 -10.42
N VAL A 139 -22.95 2.69 -11.25
CA VAL A 139 -24.25 3.19 -10.78
C VAL A 139 -25.04 1.98 -10.27
N TRP A 140 -25.26 1.93 -8.97
CA TRP A 140 -26.46 1.33 -8.38
C TRP A 140 -27.04 2.35 -7.41
#